data_AF-A0A7C1AWP6-F1
#
_entry.id   AF-A0A7C1AWP6-F1
#
_cell.length_a   1.000
_cell.length_b   1.000
_cell.length_c   1.000
_cell.angle_alpha   90.00
_cell.angle_beta   90.00
_cell.angle_gamma   90.00
#
_symmetry.space_group_name_H-M   'P 1'
#
loop_
_entity.id
_entity.type
_entity.pdbx_description
1 polymer ?
#
loop_
_entity_poly.entity_id
_entity_poly.type
_entity_poly.pdbx_seq_one_letter_code
_entity_poly.pdbx_strand_id
1 'polypeptide(L)'
;KDRFSRPETVRARHILIQVSPSDPPELKEKKRKKAEEIRKELLDGADFAELAKKYSDCPSRARGGDLGAISRNQTVPAFERAAFSQKVGEIGPVVETRFGYHIIQVTDHQPAKEMSLDEVRETIRSALTQRKQRKAASDYIEELRKAANIQYSQDAEQR
;
A
#
# COMPACT_ATOMS: atom_id res chain seq x y z
N LYS A 1 -6.55 15.02 12.26
CA LYS A 1 -6.99 15.08 10.84
C LYS A 1 -6.75 13.69 10.25
N ASP A 2 -7.61 13.20 9.35
CA ASP A 2 -7.47 11.92 8.61
C ASP A 2 -7.90 10.59 9.28
N ARG A 3 -9.02 10.54 10.00
CA ARG A 3 -9.63 9.25 10.40
C ARG A 3 -10.73 8.74 9.46
N PHE A 4 -11.10 9.49 8.42
CA PHE A 4 -12.30 9.24 7.60
C PHE A 4 -12.03 9.25 6.09
N SER A 5 -10.77 9.12 5.67
CA SER A 5 -10.40 8.96 4.26
C SER A 5 -9.65 7.66 4.08
N ARG A 6 -9.97 6.92 3.02
CA ARG A 6 -9.14 5.82 2.53
C ARG A 6 -8.31 6.35 1.35
N PRO A 7 -6.97 6.27 1.41
CA PRO A 7 -6.12 6.69 0.30
C PRO A 7 -6.35 5.78 -0.90
N GLU A 8 -6.10 6.32 -2.10
CA GLU A 8 -6.13 5.55 -3.33
C GLU A 8 -5.02 4.50 -3.32
N THR A 9 -5.36 3.26 -3.66
CA THR A 9 -4.41 2.16 -3.76
C THR A 9 -4.63 1.36 -5.03
N VAL A 10 -3.54 0.95 -5.68
CA VAL A 10 -3.57 0.06 -6.86
C VAL A 10 -2.84 -1.23 -6.53
N ARG A 11 -3.39 -2.38 -6.91
CA ARG A 11 -2.60 -3.62 -6.94
C ARG A 11 -2.01 -3.78 -8.31
N ALA A 12 -0.71 -4.05 -8.36
CA ALA A 12 -0.02 -4.21 -9.62
C ALA A 12 1.01 -5.33 -9.54
N ARG A 13 1.26 -5.95 -10.69
CA ARG A 13 2.41 -6.81 -10.92
C ARG A 13 3.31 -6.20 -11.99
N HIS A 14 4.60 -6.46 -11.88
CA HIS A 14 5.57 -5.92 -12.82
C HIS A 14 6.68 -6.91 -13.21
N ILE A 15 7.26 -6.68 -14.37
CA ILE A 15 8.51 -7.30 -14.82
C ILE A 15 9.54 -6.19 -14.97
N LEU A 16 10.58 -6.22 -14.15
CA LEU A 16 11.73 -5.33 -14.27
C LEU A 16 12.85 -5.99 -15.08
N ILE A 17 13.31 -5.31 -16.13
CA ILE A 17 14.58 -5.56 -16.82
C ILE A 17 15.58 -4.52 -16.34
N GLN A 18 16.53 -4.94 -15.50
CA GLN A 18 17.41 -4.01 -14.79
C GLN A 18 18.43 -3.35 -15.71
N VAL A 19 18.59 -2.04 -15.58
CA VAL A 19 19.58 -1.24 -16.32
C VAL A 19 20.39 -0.43 -15.31
N SER A 20 21.71 -0.40 -15.47
CA SER A 20 22.55 0.53 -14.72
C SER A 20 22.61 1.88 -15.44
N PRO A 21 22.64 3.02 -14.73
CA PRO A 21 22.95 4.31 -15.33
C PRO A 21 24.27 4.31 -16.14
N SER A 22 25.24 3.50 -15.72
CA SER A 22 26.54 3.31 -16.39
C SER A 22 26.51 2.36 -17.59
N ASP A 23 25.38 1.71 -17.89
CA ASP A 23 25.27 0.81 -19.03
C ASP A 23 25.47 1.58 -20.36
N PRO A 24 26.22 1.03 -21.34
CA PRO A 24 26.35 1.64 -22.66
C PRO A 24 24.99 1.82 -23.35
N PRO A 25 24.81 2.84 -24.21
CA PRO A 25 23.55 3.07 -24.92
C PRO A 25 23.04 1.84 -25.69
N GLU A 26 23.94 1.08 -26.31
CA GLU A 26 23.60 -0.15 -27.04
C GLU A 26 23.00 -1.23 -26.13
N LEU A 27 23.52 -1.36 -24.90
CA LEU A 27 23.00 -2.31 -23.92
C LEU A 27 21.63 -1.88 -23.40
N LYS A 28 21.43 -0.57 -23.18
CA LYS A 28 20.13 -0.01 -22.80
C LYS A 28 19.09 -0.28 -23.88
N GLU A 29 19.43 -0.04 -25.14
CA GLU A 29 18.54 -0.32 -26.28
C GLU A 29 18.21 -1.81 -26.41
N LYS A 30 19.19 -2.70 -26.22
CA LYS A 30 18.96 -4.15 -26.22
C LYS A 30 17.99 -4.57 -25.10
N LYS A 31 18.14 -4.02 -23.89
CA LYS A 31 17.25 -4.28 -22.76
C LYS A 31 15.85 -3.69 -22.99
N ARG A 32 15.75 -2.52 -23.62
CA ARG A 32 14.47 -1.91 -24.04
C ARG A 32 13.72 -2.80 -25.02
N LYS A 33 14.40 -3.25 -26.08
CA LYS A 33 13.84 -4.20 -27.06
C LYS A 33 13.38 -5.48 -26.38
N LYS A 34 14.15 -5.99 -25.41
CA LYS A 34 13.76 -7.17 -24.66
C LYS A 34 12.49 -6.96 -23.84
N ALA A 35 12.35 -5.81 -23.19
CA ALA A 35 11.12 -5.46 -22.48
C ALA A 35 9.92 -5.36 -23.43
N GLU A 36 10.09 -4.79 -24.62
CA GLU A 36 9.02 -4.71 -25.64
C GLU A 36 8.64 -6.09 -26.20
N GLU A 37 9.61 -7.00 -26.41
CA GLU A 37 9.33 -8.39 -26.78
C GLU A 37 8.47 -9.10 -25.72
N ILE A 38 8.87 -9.00 -24.44
CA ILE A 38 8.12 -9.61 -23.33
C ILE A 38 6.72 -9.00 -23.26
N ARG A 39 6.60 -7.68 -23.43
CA ARG A 39 5.29 -7.00 -23.47
C ARG A 39 4.43 -7.55 -24.60
N LYS A 40 5.00 -7.78 -25.78
CA LYS A 40 4.27 -8.36 -26.91
C LYS A 40 3.79 -9.77 -26.59
N GLU A 41 4.65 -10.63 -26.03
CA GLU A 41 4.27 -11.99 -25.60
C GLU A 41 3.11 -11.95 -24.59
N LEU A 42 3.14 -11.00 -23.64
CA LEU A 42 2.05 -10.81 -22.67
C LEU A 42 0.73 -10.38 -23.34
N LEU A 43 0.79 -9.50 -24.33
CA LEU A 43 -0.39 -9.09 -25.10
C LEU A 43 -0.95 -10.23 -25.96
N ASP A 44 -0.08 -11.12 -26.44
CA ASP A 44 -0.45 -12.33 -27.19
C ASP A 44 -1.02 -13.44 -26.27
N GLY A 45 -1.09 -13.21 -24.96
CA GLY A 45 -1.73 -14.09 -23.98
C GLY A 45 -0.78 -14.99 -23.18
N ALA A 46 0.52 -14.72 -23.20
CA ALA A 46 1.47 -15.43 -22.35
C ALA A 46 1.21 -15.21 -20.85
N ASP A 47 1.57 -16.20 -20.03
CA ASP A 47 1.42 -16.09 -18.58
C ASP A 47 2.41 -15.09 -17.98
N PHE A 48 1.87 -14.07 -17.31
CA PHE A 48 2.68 -13.01 -16.69
C PHE A 48 3.59 -13.53 -15.59
N ALA A 49 3.12 -14.45 -14.74
CA ALA A 49 3.90 -14.96 -13.63
C ALA A 49 5.09 -15.79 -14.14
N GLU A 50 4.91 -16.55 -15.21
CA GLU A 50 5.99 -17.32 -15.84
C GLU A 50 7.03 -16.41 -16.49
N LEU A 51 6.61 -15.38 -17.24
CA LEU A 51 7.53 -14.40 -17.81
C LEU A 51 8.24 -13.58 -16.72
N ALA A 52 7.55 -13.24 -15.64
CA ALA A 52 8.14 -12.55 -14.49
C ALA A 52 9.21 -13.42 -13.79
N LYS A 53 8.92 -14.70 -13.53
CA LYS A 53 9.91 -15.64 -12.95
C LYS A 53 11.16 -15.76 -13.82
N LYS A 54 10.96 -15.82 -15.15
CA LYS A 54 12.02 -16.05 -16.13
C LYS A 54 12.89 -14.83 -16.40
N TYR A 55 12.27 -13.66 -16.53
CA TYR A 55 12.94 -12.45 -17.04
C TYR A 55 13.06 -11.31 -16.03
N SER A 56 12.29 -11.30 -14.93
CA SER A 56 12.37 -10.19 -14.01
C SER A 56 13.58 -10.27 -13.08
N ASP A 57 14.29 -9.15 -12.98
CA ASP A 57 15.41 -8.94 -12.05
C ASP A 57 14.94 -8.51 -10.65
N CYS A 58 13.64 -8.30 -10.45
CA CYS A 58 13.07 -7.93 -9.15
C CYS A 58 12.81 -9.17 -8.27
N PRO A 59 13.03 -9.12 -6.94
CA PRO A 59 12.65 -10.20 -6.03
C PRO A 59 11.16 -10.61 -6.10
N SER A 60 10.29 -9.71 -6.57
CA SER A 60 8.87 -10.00 -6.82
C SER A 60 8.67 -11.14 -7.83
N ARG A 61 9.67 -11.49 -8.64
CA ARG A 61 9.67 -12.64 -9.56
C ARG A 61 9.25 -13.95 -8.87
N ALA A 62 9.60 -14.14 -7.60
CA ALA A 62 9.21 -15.32 -6.82
C ALA A 62 7.69 -15.42 -6.60
N ARG A 63 6.99 -14.30 -6.67
CA ARG A 63 5.51 -14.18 -6.60
C ARG A 63 4.90 -13.82 -7.96
N GLY A 64 5.57 -14.18 -9.06
CA GLY A 64 5.08 -13.88 -10.41
C GLY A 64 5.03 -12.38 -10.73
N GLY A 65 5.90 -11.59 -10.10
CA GLY A 65 5.96 -10.14 -10.29
C GLY A 65 5.01 -9.34 -9.41
N ASP A 66 4.24 -9.98 -8.52
CA ASP A 66 3.26 -9.29 -7.67
C ASP A 66 3.92 -8.39 -6.60
N LEU A 67 3.53 -7.11 -6.62
CA LEU A 67 3.94 -6.08 -5.67
C LEU A 67 2.91 -5.86 -4.56
N GLY A 68 1.71 -6.44 -4.65
CA GLY A 68 0.62 -6.18 -3.73
C GLY A 68 0.00 -4.79 -3.93
N ALA A 69 -0.61 -4.25 -2.87
CA ALA A 69 -1.25 -2.94 -2.90
C ALA A 69 -0.23 -1.81 -2.73
N ILE A 70 -0.20 -0.91 -3.70
CA ILE A 70 0.69 0.24 -3.80
C ILE A 70 -0.15 1.50 -3.58
N SER A 71 0.27 2.32 -2.61
CA SER A 71 -0.26 3.67 -2.40
C SER A 71 0.59 4.70 -3.13
N ARG A 72 0.03 5.89 -3.35
CA ARG A 72 0.81 7.03 -3.87
C ARG A 72 2.05 7.30 -3.00
N ASN A 73 3.13 7.72 -3.64
CA ASN A 73 4.46 7.99 -3.08
C ASN A 73 5.24 6.76 -2.57
N GLN A 74 4.79 5.52 -2.85
CA GLN A 74 5.55 4.31 -2.49
C GLN A 74 6.50 3.83 -3.61
N THR A 75 6.33 4.33 -4.83
CA THR A 75 7.13 3.93 -6.00
C THR A 75 7.76 5.12 -6.70
N VAL A 76 8.64 4.86 -7.66
CA VAL A 76 9.24 5.94 -8.46
C VAL A 76 8.17 6.65 -9.30
N PRO A 77 8.26 7.98 -9.50
CA PRO A 77 7.19 8.75 -10.14
C PRO A 77 6.76 8.24 -11.52
N ALA A 78 7.70 7.71 -12.32
CA ALA A 78 7.39 7.16 -13.64
C ALA A 78 6.55 5.86 -13.54
N PHE A 79 6.88 4.99 -12.58
CA PHE A 79 6.11 3.78 -12.31
C PHE A 79 4.72 4.13 -11.78
N GLU A 80 4.65 5.05 -10.82
CA GLU A 80 3.38 5.48 -10.23
C GLU A 80 2.42 6.03 -11.30
N ARG A 81 2.88 6.94 -12.15
CA ARG A 81 2.04 7.50 -13.21
C ARG A 81 1.47 6.43 -14.12
N ALA A 82 2.26 5.41 -14.48
CA ALA A 82 1.79 4.31 -15.30
C ALA A 82 0.78 3.42 -14.55
N ALA A 83 1.11 3.01 -13.32
CA ALA A 83 0.25 2.15 -12.51
C ALA A 83 -1.11 2.78 -12.16
N PHE A 84 -1.18 4.10 -11.93
CA PHE A 84 -2.42 4.78 -11.57
C PHE A 84 -3.22 5.30 -12.78
N SER A 85 -2.64 5.32 -13.99
CA SER A 85 -3.34 5.76 -15.22
C SER A 85 -3.90 4.61 -16.06
N GLN A 86 -3.36 3.41 -15.87
CA GLN A 86 -3.71 2.22 -16.63
C GLN A 86 -5.01 1.59 -16.11
N LYS A 87 -5.77 0.99 -17.02
CA LYS A 87 -6.98 0.25 -16.65
C LYS A 87 -6.63 -1.08 -15.99
N VAL A 88 -7.46 -1.51 -15.05
CA VAL A 88 -7.36 -2.84 -14.43
C VAL A 88 -7.41 -3.92 -15.52
N GLY A 89 -6.49 -4.86 -15.46
CA GLY A 89 -6.34 -5.98 -16.39
C GLY A 89 -5.48 -5.68 -17.63
N GLU A 90 -5.31 -4.41 -18.00
CA GLU A 90 -4.52 -4.04 -19.18
C GLU A 90 -3.02 -4.26 -18.95
N ILE A 91 -2.24 -4.47 -20.01
CA ILE A 91 -0.77 -4.47 -19.97
C ILE A 91 -0.27 -3.15 -20.56
N GLY A 92 0.31 -2.31 -19.72
CA GLY A 92 0.75 -0.97 -20.09
C GLY A 92 1.97 -0.95 -21.02
N PRO A 93 2.35 0.24 -21.52
CA PRO A 93 3.60 0.43 -22.24
C PRO A 93 4.81 0.12 -21.34
N VAL A 94 5.97 -0.10 -21.97
CA VAL A 94 7.23 -0.23 -21.22
C VAL A 94 7.58 1.11 -20.57
N VAL A 95 7.79 1.10 -19.26
CA VAL A 95 8.11 2.28 -18.46
C VAL A 95 9.59 2.31 -18.13
N GLU A 96 10.28 3.36 -18.57
CA GLU A 96 11.67 3.58 -18.20
C GLU A 96 11.78 4.26 -16.82
N THR A 97 12.70 3.75 -16.00
CA THR A 97 13.02 4.30 -14.69
C THR A 97 14.53 4.23 -14.46
N ARG A 98 15.01 4.84 -13.37
CA ARG A 98 16.43 4.70 -12.94
C ARG A 98 16.88 3.26 -12.68
N PHE A 99 15.95 2.33 -12.49
CA PHE A 99 16.24 0.92 -12.25
C PHE A 99 16.25 0.09 -13.55
N GLY A 100 15.77 0.66 -14.66
CA GLY A 100 15.58 -0.02 -15.93
C GLY A 100 14.13 0.04 -16.42
N TYR A 101 13.77 -0.95 -17.23
CA TYR A 101 12.51 -1.00 -17.96
C TYR A 101 11.50 -1.87 -17.22
N HIS A 102 10.30 -1.35 -17.01
CA HIS A 102 9.21 -2.02 -16.30
C HIS A 102 8.05 -2.28 -17.24
N ILE A 103 7.52 -3.49 -17.20
CA ILE A 103 6.23 -3.84 -17.80
C ILE A 103 5.24 -3.99 -16.66
N ILE A 104 4.14 -3.25 -16.69
CA ILE A 104 3.22 -3.14 -15.56
C ILE A 104 1.83 -3.64 -15.96
N GLN A 105 1.23 -4.44 -15.09
CA GLN A 105 -0.18 -4.81 -15.16
C GLN A 105 -0.86 -4.49 -13.84
N VAL A 106 -1.88 -3.63 -13.91
CA VAL A 106 -2.75 -3.31 -12.78
C VAL A 106 -3.79 -4.43 -12.64
N THR A 107 -3.91 -5.00 -11.46
CA THR A 107 -4.84 -6.10 -11.16
C THR A 107 -6.03 -5.66 -10.32
N ASP A 108 -5.92 -4.55 -9.58
CA ASP A 108 -7.01 -3.93 -8.83
C ASP A 108 -6.75 -2.42 -8.69
N HIS A 109 -7.81 -1.62 -8.64
CA HIS A 109 -7.71 -0.17 -8.42
C HIS A 109 -8.81 0.27 -7.47
N GLN A 110 -8.39 0.71 -6.28
CA GLN A 110 -9.26 1.23 -5.24
C GLN A 110 -9.12 2.76 -5.21
N PRO A 111 -10.14 3.52 -5.66
CA PRO A 111 -10.09 4.97 -5.66
C PRO A 111 -10.04 5.51 -4.23
N ALA A 112 -9.52 6.73 -4.07
CA ALA A 112 -9.64 7.44 -2.79
C ALA A 112 -11.12 7.62 -2.45
N LYS A 113 -11.51 7.23 -1.25
CA LYS A 113 -12.88 7.41 -0.75
C LYS A 113 -12.84 8.25 0.51
N GLU A 114 -13.47 9.42 0.44
CA GLU A 114 -13.89 10.16 1.63
C GLU A 114 -15.14 9.48 2.19
N MET A 115 -15.05 9.01 3.44
CA MET A 115 -16.23 8.49 4.13
C MET A 115 -17.15 9.67 4.44
N SER A 116 -18.41 9.58 4.00
CA SER A 116 -19.38 10.63 4.24
C SER A 116 -19.66 10.80 5.73
N LEU A 117 -20.06 12.00 6.15
CA LEU A 117 -20.45 12.25 7.56
C LEU A 117 -21.52 11.27 8.04
N ASP A 118 -22.43 10.81 7.17
CA ASP A 118 -23.47 9.84 7.52
C ASP A 118 -22.92 8.43 7.74
N GLU A 119 -21.94 7.97 6.95
CA GLU A 119 -21.28 6.67 7.15
C GLU A 119 -20.49 6.61 8.46
N VAL A 120 -20.03 7.76 8.96
CA VAL A 120 -19.19 7.83 10.16
C VAL A 120 -19.94 8.41 11.37
N ARG A 121 -21.16 8.92 11.19
CA ARG A 121 -21.94 9.59 12.24
C ARG A 121 -22.11 8.70 13.46
N GLU A 122 -22.51 7.45 13.25
CA GLU A 122 -22.74 6.48 14.31
C GLU A 122 -21.44 6.06 15.01
N THR A 123 -20.35 5.91 14.25
CA THR A 123 -19.01 5.63 14.79
C THR A 123 -18.50 6.80 15.64
N ILE A 124 -18.66 8.04 15.17
CA ILE A 124 -18.29 9.26 15.89
C ILE A 124 -19.15 9.41 17.15
N ARG A 125 -20.47 9.20 17.04
CA ARG A 125 -21.40 9.28 18.17
C ARG A 125 -21.05 8.27 19.25
N SER A 126 -20.82 7.01 18.87
CA SER A 126 -20.39 5.96 19.79
C SER A 126 -19.05 6.30 20.46
N ALA A 127 -18.06 6.74 19.69
CA ALA A 127 -16.74 7.14 20.23
C ALA A 127 -16.83 8.34 21.19
N LEU A 128 -17.65 9.35 20.88
CA LEU A 128 -17.85 10.52 21.75
C LEU A 128 -18.62 10.15 23.03
N THR A 129 -19.66 9.32 22.92
CA THR A 129 -20.41 8.80 24.07
C THR A 129 -19.50 7.99 25.00
N GLN A 130 -18.72 7.07 24.45
CA GLN A 130 -17.79 6.24 25.22
C GLN A 130 -16.69 7.08 25.89
N ARG A 131 -16.19 8.12 25.20
CA ARG A 131 -15.22 9.07 25.78
C ARG A 131 -15.82 9.88 26.93
N LYS A 132 -17.05 10.38 26.78
CA LYS A 132 -17.76 11.08 27.87
C LYS A 132 -18.03 10.16 29.06
N GLN A 133 -18.48 8.93 28.82
CA GLN A 133 -18.71 7.94 29.88
C GLN A 133 -17.43 7.58 30.64
N ARG A 134 -16.32 7.33 29.92
CA ARG A 134 -15.02 7.07 30.57
C ARG A 134 -14.55 8.25 31.42
N LYS A 135 -14.73 9.48 30.93
CA LYS A 135 -14.41 10.67 31.70
C LYS A 135 -15.29 10.81 32.95
N ALA A 136 -16.61 10.67 32.80
CA ALA A 136 -17.54 10.76 33.93
C ALA A 136 -17.28 9.67 34.99
N ALA A 137 -16.98 8.44 34.56
CA ALA A 137 -16.60 7.36 35.48
C ALA A 137 -15.28 7.66 36.20
N SER A 138 -14.27 8.20 35.50
CA SER A 138 -13.00 8.62 36.12
C SER A 138 -13.21 9.73 37.14
N ASP A 139 -13.98 10.77 36.78
CA ASP A 139 -14.26 11.92 37.63
C ASP A 139 -15.05 11.47 38.89
N TYR A 140 -16.04 10.58 38.71
CA TYR A 140 -16.82 10.00 39.82
C TYR A 140 -15.99 9.09 40.73
N ILE A 141 -15.09 8.26 40.18
CA ILE A 141 -14.16 7.44 40.97
C ILE A 141 -13.19 8.33 41.76
N GLU A 142 -12.76 9.47 41.20
CA GLU A 142 -11.90 10.42 41.89
C GLU A 142 -12.63 11.13 43.04
N GLU A 143 -13.90 11.53 42.85
CA GLU A 143 -14.74 12.06 43.92
C GLU A 143 -14.98 11.03 45.02
N LEU A 144 -15.33 9.80 44.67
CA LEU A 144 -15.50 8.70 45.62
C LEU A 144 -14.21 8.43 46.41
N ARG A 145 -13.03 8.53 45.77
CA ARG A 145 -11.74 8.40 46.47
C ARG A 145 -11.46 9.55 47.42
N LYS A 146 -11.85 10.78 47.10
CA LYS A 146 -11.66 11.97 47.96
C LYS A 146 -12.61 11.98 49.14
N ALA A 147 -13.84 11.48 48.96
CA ALA A 147 -14.86 11.41 50.00
C ALA A 147 -14.71 10.19 50.93
N ALA A 148 -13.94 9.18 50.54
CA ALA A 148 -13.68 8.01 51.35
C ALA A 148 -12.46 8.19 52.26
N ASN A 149 -12.55 7.75 53.51
CA ASN A 149 -11.39 7.65 54.41
C ASN A 149 -10.59 6.37 54.05
N ILE A 150 -9.70 6.49 53.07
CA ILE A 150 -8.90 5.36 52.57
C ILE A 150 -7.72 5.12 53.53
N GLN A 151 -7.83 4.10 54.38
CA GLN A 151 -6.70 3.57 55.12
C GLN A 151 -6.05 2.43 54.33
N TYR A 152 -4.78 2.61 53.95
CA TYR A 152 -3.95 1.52 53.45
C TYR A 152 -3.40 0.75 54.66
N SER A 153 -3.84 -0.49 54.89
CA SER A 153 -3.13 -1.39 55.81
C SER A 153 -1.84 -1.83 55.12
N GLN A 154 -0.68 -1.43 55.66
CA GLN A 154 0.62 -1.94 55.25
C GLN A 154 0.77 -3.41 55.70
N ASP A 155 0.10 -4.34 55.03
CA ASP A 155 0.26 -5.79 55.30
C ASP A 155 0.26 -6.60 53.98
N ALA A 156 0.92 -6.09 52.94
CA ALA A 156 1.11 -6.83 51.70
C ALA A 156 2.46 -6.58 50.99
N GLU A 157 3.52 -6.29 51.75
CA GLU A 157 4.89 -6.25 51.20
C GLU A 157 5.92 -7.08 51.97
N GLN A 158 5.52 -7.90 52.94
CA GLN A 158 6.41 -8.89 53.55
C GLN A 158 5.71 -10.23 53.74
N ARG A 159 5.69 -11.05 52.68
CA ARG A 159 5.97 -12.50 52.69
C ARG A 159 5.90 -13.09 51.29
#